data_AF-A0A0J7INK4-F1
#
_entry.id   AF-A0A0J7INK4-F1
#
_cell.length_a   1.000
_cell.length_b   1.000
_cell.length_c   1.000
_cell.angle_alpha   90.00
_cell.angle_beta   90.00
_cell.angle_gamma   90.00
#
_symmetry.space_group_name_H-M   'P 1'
#
loop_
_entity.id
_entity.type
_entity.pdbx_description
1 polymer ?
#
loop_
_entity_poly.entity_id
_entity_poly.type
_entity_poly.pdbx_seq_one_letter_code
_entity_poly.pdbx_strand_id
1 'polypeptide(L)'
;MAIFSTWTFFFNSCKSREFDYITYYNRVNEIDSIYRMANNPQKAIKKYRKLFRKYTPKNQERIEEYFTYIKISDDYNKNFGGKKSLYKLIPLIAPYGDSYKDQFKLYQKYGIDSTEVNQRVADWKKSLNKQLIDSFTIAMIRDQVGRPNDKTLVKKNVEKNAHLFLWTFTNYGFPSSQKIGRLGNNDVFIAMPTLLSHMVSSESYPIIKSKVFEYLKSGDCSPQDYSLMADTFDNNKNTASRFRYRNKTQDSTQVNRSRKSIGLPSLKHEAEIRKDFFKKTKKK
;
A
#
# COMPACT_ATOMS: atom_id res chain seq x y z
N MET A 1 -9.30 -47.38 36.55
CA MET A 1 -8.28 -46.36 36.22
C MET A 1 -8.22 -46.21 34.71
N ALA A 2 -8.79 -45.13 34.17
CA ALA A 2 -8.75 -44.84 32.74
C ALA A 2 -7.55 -43.93 32.44
N ILE A 3 -6.63 -44.39 31.60
CA ILE A 3 -5.48 -43.60 31.15
C ILE A 3 -5.92 -42.84 29.89
N PHE A 4 -6.14 -41.53 30.03
CA PHE A 4 -6.33 -40.65 28.87
C PHE A 4 -4.97 -40.39 28.20
N SER A 5 -4.82 -40.88 26.98
CA SER A 5 -3.71 -40.54 26.10
C SER A 5 -3.97 -39.16 25.49
N THR A 6 -3.29 -38.14 25.98
CA THR A 6 -3.31 -36.78 25.43
C THR A 6 -2.31 -36.68 24.28
N TRP A 7 -2.81 -36.81 23.04
CA TRP A 7 -2.05 -36.46 21.84
C TRP A 7 -1.82 -34.95 21.79
N THR A 8 -0.60 -34.51 22.10
CA THR A 8 -0.19 -33.12 21.95
C THR A 8 0.11 -32.84 20.48
N PHE A 9 -0.78 -32.13 19.78
CA PHE A 9 -0.51 -31.61 18.44
C PHE A 9 0.55 -30.50 18.55
N PHE A 10 1.79 -30.80 18.18
CA PHE A 10 2.80 -29.79 17.91
C PHE A 10 2.41 -29.03 16.63
N PHE A 11 1.77 -27.87 16.77
CA PHE A 11 1.75 -26.87 15.72
C PHE A 11 3.20 -26.38 15.54
N ASN A 12 3.92 -27.00 14.61
CA ASN A 12 5.10 -26.40 14.02
C ASN A 12 4.66 -25.13 13.28
N SER A 13 4.62 -24.01 14.02
CA SER A 13 4.63 -22.68 13.45
C SER A 13 5.89 -22.58 12.61
N CYS A 14 5.76 -22.83 11.31
CA CYS A 14 6.75 -22.45 10.32
C CYS A 14 7.00 -20.96 10.57
N LYS A 15 8.13 -20.62 11.23
CA LYS A 15 8.66 -19.27 11.30
C LYS A 15 8.70 -18.77 9.86
N SER A 16 7.67 -18.02 9.46
CA SER A 16 7.58 -17.47 8.13
C SER A 16 8.81 -16.59 7.98
N ARG A 17 9.64 -16.92 6.99
CA ARG A 17 10.83 -16.14 6.67
C ARG A 17 10.34 -14.69 6.53
N GLU A 18 10.74 -13.81 7.44
CA GLU A 18 10.31 -12.41 7.42
C GLU A 18 10.79 -11.82 6.09
N PHE A 19 9.85 -11.67 5.17
CA PHE A 19 10.17 -11.27 3.81
C PHE A 19 10.31 -9.75 3.79
N ASP A 20 11.51 -9.28 3.45
CA ASP A 20 11.70 -7.85 3.16
C ASP A 20 10.92 -7.45 1.90
N TYR A 21 9.89 -6.63 2.09
CA TYR A 21 9.05 -6.11 1.01
C TYR A 21 9.73 -5.00 0.20
N ILE A 22 10.83 -4.38 0.66
CA ILE A 22 11.63 -3.49 -0.19
C ILE A 22 12.17 -4.28 -1.39
N THR A 23 12.65 -5.51 -1.14
CA THR A 23 13.04 -6.44 -2.20
C THR A 23 11.85 -6.78 -3.11
N TYR A 24 10.65 -7.01 -2.56
CA TYR A 24 9.45 -7.24 -3.35
C TYR A 24 9.12 -6.06 -4.28
N TYR A 25 9.06 -4.84 -3.75
CA TYR A 25 8.72 -3.64 -4.52
C TYR A 25 9.74 -3.37 -5.63
N ASN A 26 11.03 -3.56 -5.34
CA ASN A 26 12.06 -3.47 -6.38
C ASN A 26 11.86 -4.51 -7.49
N ARG A 27 11.49 -5.75 -7.15
CA ARG A 27 11.14 -6.76 -8.16
C ARG A 27 9.88 -6.39 -8.94
N VAL A 28 8.86 -5.82 -8.29
CA VAL A 28 7.68 -5.30 -8.99
C VAL A 28 8.10 -4.22 -10.01
N ASN A 29 8.93 -3.26 -9.61
CA ASN A 29 9.39 -2.20 -10.51
C ASN A 29 10.19 -2.74 -11.71
N GLU A 30 11.06 -3.74 -11.48
CA GLU A 30 11.78 -4.44 -12.55
C GLU A 30 10.81 -5.10 -13.55
N ILE A 31 9.76 -5.75 -13.06
CA ILE A 31 8.79 -6.45 -13.92
C ILE A 31 7.88 -5.46 -14.64
N ASP A 32 7.42 -4.40 -13.96
CA ASP A 32 6.61 -3.36 -14.58
C ASP A 32 7.40 -2.64 -15.67
N SER A 33 8.68 -2.38 -15.48
CA SER A 33 9.53 -1.81 -16.55
C SER A 33 9.63 -2.74 -17.77
N ILE A 34 9.75 -4.07 -17.57
CA ILE A 34 9.71 -5.05 -18.68
C ILE A 34 8.38 -5.00 -19.43
N TYR A 35 7.27 -4.90 -18.69
CA TYR A 35 5.95 -4.83 -19.27
C TYR A 35 5.70 -3.50 -19.99
N ARG A 36 5.88 -2.38 -19.30
CA ARG A 36 5.47 -1.04 -19.72
C ARG A 36 6.46 -0.36 -20.64
N MET A 37 7.76 -0.50 -20.37
CA MET A 37 8.81 0.23 -21.09
C MET A 37 9.43 -0.62 -22.19
N ALA A 38 9.70 -1.91 -21.91
CA ALA A 38 10.23 -2.83 -22.91
C ALA A 38 9.14 -3.55 -23.73
N ASN A 39 7.86 -3.28 -23.45
CA ASN A 39 6.70 -3.86 -24.13
C ASN A 39 6.77 -5.40 -24.25
N ASN A 40 7.19 -6.09 -23.19
CA ASN A 40 7.37 -7.55 -23.20
C ASN A 40 6.47 -8.26 -22.17
N PRO A 41 5.16 -8.36 -22.45
CA PRO A 41 4.17 -8.91 -21.52
C PRO A 41 4.40 -10.39 -21.21
N GLN A 42 4.84 -11.22 -22.17
CA GLN A 42 5.10 -12.63 -21.92
C GLN A 42 6.24 -12.86 -20.91
N LYS A 43 7.31 -12.06 -20.99
CA LYS A 43 8.40 -12.08 -20.02
C LYS A 43 7.93 -11.57 -18.65
N ALA A 44 7.10 -10.52 -18.64
CA ALA A 44 6.52 -9.99 -17.41
C ALA A 44 5.64 -11.03 -16.70
N ILE A 45 4.73 -11.73 -17.41
CA ILE A 45 3.89 -12.82 -16.87
C ILE A 45 4.74 -13.87 -16.16
N LYS A 46 5.79 -14.36 -16.82
CA LYS A 46 6.69 -15.38 -16.26
C LYS A 46 7.34 -14.90 -14.95
N LYS A 47 7.74 -13.62 -14.87
CA LYS A 47 8.37 -13.05 -13.69
C LYS A 47 7.36 -12.76 -12.57
N TYR A 48 6.19 -12.22 -12.87
CA TYR A 48 5.12 -12.02 -11.89
C TYR A 48 4.68 -13.34 -11.28
N ARG A 49 4.48 -14.39 -12.09
CA ARG A 49 4.14 -15.73 -11.59
C ARG A 49 5.18 -16.26 -10.59
N LYS A 50 6.47 -16.01 -10.84
CA LYS A 50 7.55 -16.36 -9.88
C LYS A 50 7.48 -15.51 -8.62
N LEU A 51 7.24 -14.20 -8.76
CA LEU A 51 7.14 -13.28 -7.63
C LEU A 51 5.99 -13.63 -6.69
N PHE A 52 4.78 -13.87 -7.22
CA PHE A 52 3.58 -14.15 -6.42
C PHE A 52 3.51 -15.58 -5.87
N ARG A 53 4.46 -16.45 -6.24
CA ARG A 53 4.69 -17.70 -5.50
C ARG A 53 5.44 -17.48 -4.19
N LYS A 54 6.22 -16.40 -4.10
CA LYS A 54 7.06 -16.08 -2.94
C LYS A 54 6.44 -15.01 -2.03
N TYR A 55 5.78 -14.01 -2.61
CA TYR A 55 5.24 -12.87 -1.88
C TYR A 55 3.72 -12.77 -2.03
N THR A 56 3.06 -12.35 -0.96
CA THR A 56 1.67 -11.90 -1.03
C THR A 56 1.61 -10.58 -1.80
N PRO A 57 0.78 -10.46 -2.84
CA PRO A 57 0.65 -9.23 -3.59
C PRO A 57 0.14 -8.05 -2.75
N LYS A 58 0.58 -6.82 -3.05
CA LYS A 58 0.14 -5.61 -2.34
C LYS A 58 -0.68 -4.64 -3.19
N ASN A 59 -0.55 -4.70 -4.52
CA ASN A 59 -1.08 -3.73 -5.49
C ASN A 59 -0.67 -2.30 -5.15
N GLN A 60 0.57 -1.94 -5.48
CA GLN A 60 1.04 -0.56 -5.38
C GLN A 60 0.17 0.37 -6.24
N GLU A 61 -0.06 1.59 -5.75
CA GLU A 61 -0.85 2.59 -6.48
C GLU A 61 -0.28 2.79 -7.89
N ARG A 62 -1.15 2.78 -8.91
CA ARG A 62 -0.85 2.99 -10.34
C ARG A 62 -0.06 1.88 -11.05
N ILE A 63 0.64 1.01 -10.33
CA ILE A 63 1.25 -0.21 -10.91
C ILE A 63 0.24 -1.36 -10.88
N GLU A 64 -0.45 -1.53 -9.75
CA GLU A 64 -1.49 -2.54 -9.54
C GLU A 64 -0.98 -3.94 -9.95
N GLU A 65 0.20 -4.33 -9.48
CA GLU A 65 0.99 -5.42 -10.09
C GLU A 65 0.26 -6.76 -10.20
N TYR A 66 -0.60 -7.08 -9.24
CA TYR A 66 -1.35 -8.33 -9.24
C TYR A 66 -2.54 -8.27 -10.20
N PHE A 67 -3.21 -7.12 -10.26
CA PHE A 67 -4.23 -6.88 -11.28
C PHE A 67 -3.62 -6.91 -12.68
N THR A 68 -2.52 -6.19 -12.89
CA THR A 68 -1.78 -6.16 -14.15
C THR A 68 -1.39 -7.57 -14.56
N TYR A 69 -0.83 -8.39 -13.65
CA TYR A 69 -0.50 -9.79 -13.92
C TYR A 69 -1.70 -10.62 -14.36
N ILE A 70 -2.84 -10.52 -13.67
CA ILE A 70 -4.06 -11.26 -14.03
C ILE A 70 -4.50 -10.84 -15.42
N LYS A 71 -4.60 -9.53 -15.68
CA LYS A 71 -5.07 -8.97 -16.95
C LYS A 71 -4.19 -9.43 -18.12
N ILE A 72 -2.89 -9.21 -18.04
CA ILE A 72 -1.99 -9.59 -19.15
C ILE A 72 -1.90 -11.12 -19.31
N SER A 73 -2.10 -11.89 -18.24
CA SER A 73 -2.15 -13.34 -18.36
C SER A 73 -3.41 -13.79 -19.08
N ASP A 74 -4.56 -13.18 -18.77
CA ASP A 74 -5.83 -13.41 -19.47
C ASP A 74 -5.71 -13.06 -20.96
N ASP A 75 -5.22 -11.86 -21.28
CA ASP A 75 -5.05 -11.37 -22.65
C ASP A 75 -4.16 -12.30 -23.52
N TYR A 76 -3.18 -12.99 -22.90
CA TYR A 76 -2.25 -13.91 -23.56
C TYR A 76 -2.58 -15.39 -23.37
N ASN A 77 -3.80 -15.71 -22.91
CA ASN A 77 -4.26 -17.08 -22.63
C ASN A 77 -3.28 -17.88 -21.74
N LYS A 78 -2.71 -17.22 -20.73
CA LYS A 78 -1.82 -17.82 -19.73
C LYS A 78 -2.58 -18.04 -18.43
N ASN A 79 -2.36 -19.20 -17.82
CA ASN A 79 -2.98 -19.54 -16.54
C ASN A 79 -2.42 -18.66 -15.41
N PHE A 80 -3.26 -17.78 -14.86
CA PHE A 80 -2.97 -16.96 -13.69
C PHE A 80 -3.51 -17.53 -12.37
N GLY A 81 -4.21 -18.67 -12.41
CA GLY A 81 -4.82 -19.35 -11.26
C GLY A 81 -6.36 -19.27 -11.17
N GLY A 82 -7.03 -18.68 -12.17
CA GLY A 82 -8.50 -18.66 -12.28
C GLY A 82 -9.21 -18.01 -11.10
N LYS A 83 -10.37 -18.57 -10.69
CA LYS A 83 -11.21 -18.03 -9.60
C LYS A 83 -10.44 -17.74 -8.31
N LYS A 84 -9.53 -18.64 -7.91
CA LYS A 84 -8.72 -18.45 -6.69
C LYS A 84 -7.89 -17.18 -6.73
N SER A 85 -7.32 -16.84 -7.89
CA SER A 85 -6.54 -15.60 -8.03
C SER A 85 -7.44 -14.37 -8.07
N LEU A 86 -8.63 -14.48 -8.66
CA LEU A 86 -9.61 -13.40 -8.69
C LEU A 86 -10.16 -13.08 -7.29
N TYR A 87 -10.44 -14.08 -6.46
CA TYR A 87 -10.83 -13.85 -5.07
C TYR A 87 -9.75 -13.16 -4.25
N LYS A 88 -8.48 -13.46 -4.51
CA LYS A 88 -7.34 -12.73 -3.90
C LYS A 88 -7.24 -11.27 -4.38
N LEU A 89 -7.72 -10.97 -5.58
CA LEU A 89 -7.68 -9.62 -6.13
C LEU A 89 -8.70 -8.70 -5.45
N ILE A 90 -9.90 -9.21 -5.13
CA ILE A 90 -11.00 -8.44 -4.53
C ILE A 90 -10.57 -7.57 -3.33
N PRO A 91 -9.95 -8.12 -2.26
CA PRO A 91 -9.54 -7.30 -1.12
C PRO A 91 -8.42 -6.31 -1.45
N LEU A 92 -7.63 -6.52 -2.51
CA LEU A 92 -6.60 -5.57 -2.92
C LEU A 92 -7.17 -4.32 -3.61
N ILE A 93 -8.37 -4.42 -4.19
CA ILE A 93 -9.03 -3.32 -4.92
C ILE A 93 -10.20 -2.71 -4.13
N ALA A 94 -10.83 -3.48 -3.24
CA ALA A 94 -11.94 -3.02 -2.40
C ALA A 94 -11.68 -1.73 -1.59
N PRO A 95 -10.46 -1.44 -1.08
CA PRO A 95 -10.18 -0.18 -0.41
C PRO A 95 -10.35 1.06 -1.29
N TYR A 96 -10.41 0.90 -2.62
CA TYR A 96 -10.55 2.00 -3.59
C TYR A 96 -12.02 2.20 -4.01
N GLY A 97 -12.96 1.96 -3.08
CA GLY A 97 -14.39 2.15 -3.31
C GLY A 97 -14.91 1.26 -4.43
N ASP A 98 -15.65 1.84 -5.36
CA ASP A 98 -16.33 1.12 -6.44
C ASP A 98 -15.41 0.67 -7.59
N SER A 99 -14.10 0.89 -7.51
CA SER A 99 -13.15 0.48 -8.57
C SER A 99 -13.17 -1.01 -8.90
N TYR A 100 -13.65 -1.87 -7.99
CA TYR A 100 -13.80 -3.29 -8.24
C TYR A 100 -14.89 -3.61 -9.28
N LYS A 101 -15.88 -2.71 -9.44
CA LYS A 101 -16.97 -2.85 -10.41
C LYS A 101 -16.46 -2.77 -11.85
N ASP A 102 -15.38 -2.02 -12.09
CA ASP A 102 -14.70 -1.95 -13.40
C ASP A 102 -14.24 -3.34 -13.89
N GLN A 103 -14.14 -4.34 -12.99
CA GLN A 103 -13.65 -5.68 -13.29
C GLN A 103 -14.76 -6.75 -13.38
N PHE A 104 -16.04 -6.38 -13.30
CA PHE A 104 -17.15 -7.36 -13.36
C PHE A 104 -17.12 -8.24 -14.61
N LYS A 105 -16.78 -7.70 -15.79
CA LYS A 105 -16.64 -8.50 -17.01
C LYS A 105 -15.58 -9.59 -16.88
N LEU A 106 -14.44 -9.27 -16.25
CA LEU A 106 -13.38 -10.25 -16.00
C LEU A 106 -13.84 -11.31 -15.00
N TYR A 107 -14.51 -10.92 -13.91
CA TYR A 107 -15.05 -11.87 -12.94
C TYR A 107 -16.08 -12.81 -13.57
N GLN A 108 -17.01 -12.27 -14.35
CA GLN A 108 -18.06 -13.02 -15.02
C GLN A 108 -17.49 -14.01 -16.04
N LYS A 109 -16.46 -13.63 -16.82
CA LYS A 109 -15.74 -14.53 -17.73
C LYS A 109 -15.23 -15.80 -17.03
N TYR A 110 -14.91 -15.70 -15.75
CA TYR A 110 -14.43 -16.81 -14.92
C TYR A 110 -15.52 -17.40 -14.01
N GLY A 111 -16.80 -17.10 -14.26
CA GLY A 111 -17.94 -17.65 -13.54
C GLY A 111 -18.10 -17.13 -12.12
N ILE A 112 -17.72 -15.87 -11.86
CA ILE A 112 -17.97 -15.15 -10.61
C ILE A 112 -18.91 -13.99 -10.96
N ASP A 113 -20.16 -14.07 -10.52
CA ASP A 113 -21.14 -13.03 -10.77
C ASP A 113 -20.94 -11.79 -9.86
N SER A 114 -21.60 -10.69 -10.20
CA SER A 114 -21.48 -9.43 -9.45
C SER A 114 -21.97 -9.55 -8.00
N THR A 115 -22.94 -10.43 -7.72
CA THR A 115 -23.48 -10.64 -6.37
C THR A 115 -22.41 -11.30 -5.50
N GLU A 116 -21.71 -12.32 -6.01
CA GLU A 116 -20.59 -12.94 -5.32
C GLU A 116 -19.45 -11.94 -5.06
N VAL A 117 -19.09 -11.10 -6.04
CA VAL A 117 -18.07 -10.06 -5.85
C VAL A 117 -18.49 -9.07 -4.76
N ASN A 118 -19.74 -8.59 -4.80
CA ASN A 118 -20.28 -7.66 -3.81
C ASN A 118 -20.29 -8.27 -2.40
N GLN A 119 -20.66 -9.54 -2.27
CA GLN A 119 -20.64 -10.25 -0.99
C GLN A 119 -19.22 -10.31 -0.42
N ARG A 120 -18.21 -10.63 -1.24
CA ARG A 120 -16.81 -10.67 -0.79
C ARG A 120 -16.27 -9.31 -0.38
N VAL A 121 -16.69 -8.24 -1.07
CA VAL A 121 -16.37 -6.86 -0.65
C VAL A 121 -17.05 -6.54 0.68
N ALA A 122 -18.30 -6.96 0.90
CA ALA A 122 -18.98 -6.79 2.17
C ALA A 122 -18.29 -7.56 3.32
N ASP A 123 -17.84 -8.78 3.06
CA ASP A 123 -17.10 -9.59 4.04
C ASP A 123 -15.75 -8.95 4.38
N TRP A 124 -15.03 -8.43 3.38
CA TRP A 124 -13.83 -7.63 3.60
C TRP A 124 -14.12 -6.40 4.48
N LYS A 125 -15.19 -5.63 4.19
CA LYS A 125 -15.59 -4.47 5.02
C LYS A 125 -15.91 -4.83 6.46
N LYS A 126 -16.51 -6.01 6.70
CA LYS A 126 -16.79 -6.54 8.04
C LYS A 126 -15.53 -6.93 8.79
N SER A 127 -14.47 -7.35 8.08
CA SER A 127 -13.18 -7.73 8.68
C SER A 127 -12.33 -6.53 9.15
N LEU A 128 -12.68 -5.30 8.77
CA LEU A 128 -11.92 -4.10 9.14
C LEU A 128 -12.03 -3.80 10.64
N ASN A 129 -10.95 -3.25 11.20
CA ASN A 129 -10.90 -2.89 12.61
C ASN A 129 -11.68 -1.59 12.87
N LYS A 130 -12.88 -1.72 13.44
CA LYS A 130 -13.80 -0.60 13.72
C LYS A 130 -13.22 0.43 14.68
N GLN A 131 -12.57 -0.01 15.75
CA GLN A 131 -11.93 0.90 16.69
C GLN A 131 -10.87 1.79 16.02
N LEU A 132 -10.05 1.21 15.13
CA LEU A 132 -9.07 1.98 14.39
C LEU A 132 -9.74 2.87 13.33
N ILE A 133 -10.82 2.43 12.68
CA ILE A 133 -11.61 3.26 11.76
C ILE A 133 -12.11 4.52 12.50
N ASP A 134 -12.73 4.36 13.66
CA ASP A 134 -13.23 5.46 14.47
C ASP A 134 -12.08 6.41 14.85
N SER A 135 -10.99 5.84 15.35
CA SER A 135 -9.82 6.59 15.82
C SER A 135 -9.17 7.42 14.70
N PHE A 136 -8.96 6.82 13.52
CA PHE A 136 -8.34 7.50 12.39
C PHE A 136 -9.29 8.44 11.65
N THR A 137 -10.61 8.24 11.76
CA THR A 137 -11.61 9.23 11.35
C THR A 137 -11.45 10.53 12.15
N ILE A 138 -11.41 10.41 13.48
CA ILE A 138 -11.21 11.56 14.37
C ILE A 138 -9.83 12.19 14.15
N ALA A 139 -8.79 11.39 13.95
CA ALA A 139 -7.45 11.90 13.67
C ALA A 139 -7.39 12.73 12.38
N MET A 140 -8.11 12.31 11.34
CA MET A 140 -8.20 13.03 10.07
C MET A 140 -8.96 14.34 10.21
N ILE A 141 -10.13 14.33 10.87
CA ILE A 141 -10.90 15.56 11.15
C ILE A 141 -10.03 16.53 11.96
N ARG A 142 -9.43 16.05 13.05
CA ARG A 142 -8.56 16.84 13.94
C ARG A 142 -7.36 17.42 13.22
N ASP A 143 -6.76 16.69 12.28
CA ASP A 143 -5.60 17.17 11.53
C ASP A 143 -5.91 18.42 10.70
N GLN A 144 -7.16 18.62 10.28
CA GLN A 144 -7.56 19.79 9.49
C GLN A 144 -7.93 21.01 10.34
N VAL A 145 -8.34 20.81 11.60
CA VAL A 145 -8.77 21.89 12.49
C VAL A 145 -7.63 22.86 12.79
N GLY A 146 -7.90 24.16 12.55
CA GLY A 146 -6.98 25.27 12.80
C GLY A 146 -6.01 25.57 11.64
N ARG A 147 -5.89 24.69 10.64
CA ARG A 147 -4.99 24.94 9.50
C ARG A 147 -5.55 26.02 8.54
N PRO A 148 -4.67 26.82 7.91
CA PRO A 148 -3.23 26.96 8.17
C PRO A 148 -2.90 28.00 9.27
N ASN A 149 -3.92 28.60 9.89
CA ASN A 149 -3.80 29.87 10.61
C ASN A 149 -3.40 29.73 12.09
N ASP A 150 -3.90 28.73 12.80
CA ASP A 150 -3.65 28.51 14.24
C ASP A 150 -2.53 27.47 14.44
N LYS A 151 -1.29 27.95 14.43
CA LYS A 151 -0.09 27.10 14.57
C LYS A 151 -0.04 26.35 15.91
N THR A 152 -0.53 26.97 16.98
CA THR A 152 -0.51 26.37 18.33
C THR A 152 -1.48 25.21 18.42
N LEU A 153 -2.72 25.40 17.93
CA LEU A 153 -3.71 24.34 17.86
C LEU A 153 -3.26 23.22 16.91
N VAL A 154 -2.67 23.56 15.77
CA VAL A 154 -2.13 22.58 14.82
C VAL A 154 -1.03 21.74 15.48
N LYS A 155 -0.07 22.33 16.21
CA LYS A 155 0.95 21.57 16.94
C LYS A 155 0.32 20.60 17.93
N LYS A 156 -0.64 21.07 18.74
CA LYS A 156 -1.37 20.23 19.71
C LYS A 156 -2.11 19.07 19.03
N ASN A 157 -2.72 19.31 17.88
CA ASN A 157 -3.44 18.29 17.10
C ASN A 157 -2.50 17.26 16.49
N VAL A 158 -1.33 17.68 16.00
CA VAL A 158 -0.28 16.79 15.50
C VAL A 158 0.25 15.90 16.63
N GLU A 159 0.51 16.41 17.83
CA GLU A 159 0.97 15.58 18.95
C GLU A 159 -0.07 14.54 19.37
N LYS A 160 -1.36 14.91 19.42
CA LYS A 160 -2.43 13.94 19.68
C LYS A 160 -2.50 12.85 18.60
N ASN A 161 -2.28 13.20 17.33
CA ASN A 161 -2.20 12.23 16.24
C ASN A 161 -0.95 11.33 16.37
N ALA A 162 0.19 11.89 16.78
CA ALA A 162 1.43 11.15 17.01
C ALA A 162 1.26 10.10 18.11
N HIS A 163 0.63 10.45 19.24
CA HIS A 163 0.30 9.50 20.31
C HIS A 163 -0.62 8.38 19.82
N LEU A 164 -1.64 8.70 19.00
CA LEU A 164 -2.49 7.68 18.39
C LEU A 164 -1.68 6.72 17.51
N PHE A 165 -0.76 7.23 16.69
CA PHE A 165 0.12 6.38 15.88
C PHE A 165 0.97 5.45 16.73
N LEU A 166 1.66 5.98 17.76
CA LEU A 166 2.50 5.16 18.64
C LEU A 166 1.68 4.09 19.36
N TRP A 167 0.51 4.45 19.90
CA TRP A 167 -0.40 3.48 20.51
C TRP A 167 -0.88 2.43 19.50
N THR A 168 -1.20 2.83 18.28
CA THR A 168 -1.63 1.92 17.21
C THR A 168 -0.51 0.96 16.82
N PHE A 169 0.72 1.44 16.69
CA PHE A 169 1.89 0.62 16.36
C PHE A 169 2.11 -0.48 17.41
N THR A 170 1.99 -0.13 18.70
CA THR A 170 2.16 -1.08 19.80
C THR A 170 1.06 -2.13 19.85
N ASN A 171 -0.21 -1.74 19.64
CA ASN A 171 -1.35 -2.63 19.90
C ASN A 171 -1.87 -3.36 18.66
N TYR A 172 -1.71 -2.75 17.48
CA TYR A 172 -2.31 -3.25 16.24
C TYR A 172 -1.34 -3.29 15.06
N GLY A 173 -0.11 -2.77 15.20
CA GLY A 173 0.80 -2.56 14.07
C GLY A 173 0.36 -1.40 13.17
N PHE A 174 0.79 -1.38 11.91
CA PHE A 174 0.46 -0.26 11.01
C PHE A 174 -1.03 -0.24 10.61
N PRO A 175 -1.70 0.93 10.60
CA PRO A 175 -3.10 1.10 10.18
C PRO A 175 -3.22 1.11 8.65
N SER A 176 -2.90 -0.01 7.98
CA SER A 176 -2.96 -0.11 6.51
C SER A 176 -4.39 -0.03 5.97
N SER A 177 -4.55 0.25 4.68
CA SER A 177 -5.87 0.24 4.02
C SER A 177 -6.57 -1.12 4.07
N GLN A 178 -5.82 -2.21 4.25
CA GLN A 178 -6.38 -3.55 4.46
C GLN A 178 -6.95 -3.74 5.87
N LYS A 179 -6.50 -2.94 6.84
CA LYS A 179 -6.92 -3.00 8.25
C LYS A 179 -8.06 -2.02 8.55
N ILE A 180 -8.02 -0.83 7.94
CA ILE A 180 -8.95 0.26 8.26
C ILE A 180 -9.70 0.81 7.04
N GLY A 181 -9.46 0.30 5.84
CA GLY A 181 -10.01 0.88 4.61
C GLY A 181 -9.39 2.25 4.27
N ARG A 182 -10.04 2.99 3.37
CA ARG A 182 -9.70 4.39 3.02
C ARG A 182 -10.79 5.39 3.39
N LEU A 183 -11.97 4.91 3.76
CA LEU A 183 -13.09 5.71 4.20
C LEU A 183 -13.37 5.36 5.66
N GLY A 184 -13.35 6.39 6.49
CA GLY A 184 -13.74 6.36 7.88
C GLY A 184 -15.25 6.46 8.06
N ASN A 185 -15.68 6.79 9.27
CA ASN A 185 -17.10 7.06 9.54
C ASN A 185 -17.54 8.32 8.78
N ASN A 186 -18.82 8.32 8.35
CA ASN A 186 -19.41 9.41 7.57
C ASN A 186 -18.57 9.77 6.33
N ASP A 187 -18.01 8.75 5.67
CA ASP A 187 -17.22 8.86 4.44
C ASP A 187 -15.97 9.77 4.54
N VAL A 188 -15.45 10.00 5.76
CA VAL A 188 -14.21 10.76 5.95
C VAL A 188 -13.04 10.03 5.29
N PHE A 189 -12.44 10.64 4.28
CA PHE A 189 -11.31 10.05 3.58
C PHE A 189 -10.05 10.03 4.46
N ILE A 190 -9.58 8.83 4.83
CA ILE A 190 -8.38 8.63 5.63
C ILE A 190 -7.15 8.75 4.72
N ALA A 191 -6.64 9.97 4.58
CA ALA A 191 -5.43 10.27 3.84
C ALA A 191 -4.18 9.90 4.66
N MET A 192 -3.90 8.60 4.81
CA MET A 192 -2.75 8.10 5.57
C MET A 192 -1.41 8.74 5.19
N PRO A 193 -1.07 8.96 3.90
CA PRO A 193 0.17 9.65 3.52
C PRO A 193 0.23 11.07 4.08
N THR A 194 -0.89 11.79 4.08
CA THR A 194 -0.99 13.17 4.61
C THR A 194 -0.79 13.17 6.12
N LEU A 195 -1.52 12.32 6.85
CA LEU A 195 -1.39 12.19 8.31
C LEU A 195 0.06 11.90 8.72
N LEU A 196 0.71 10.93 8.07
CA LEU A 196 2.12 10.62 8.31
C LEU A 196 3.03 11.81 8.02
N SER A 197 2.82 12.49 6.89
CA SER A 197 3.64 13.65 6.51
C SER A 197 3.53 14.83 7.47
N HIS A 198 2.42 14.97 8.19
CA HIS A 198 2.24 16.01 9.20
C HIS A 198 2.91 15.65 10.53
N MET A 199 3.28 14.39 10.76
CA MET A 199 3.98 13.96 11.99
C MET A 199 5.38 14.57 12.10
N VAL A 200 5.93 15.14 11.03
CA VAL A 200 7.23 15.84 11.03
C VAL A 200 7.31 17.00 12.03
N SER A 201 6.16 17.54 12.45
CA SER A 201 6.08 18.61 13.45
C SER A 201 5.94 18.09 14.88
N SER A 202 5.87 16.76 15.07
CA SER A 202 5.82 16.13 16.39
C SER A 202 7.22 15.86 16.94
N GLU A 203 7.37 15.97 18.26
CA GLU A 203 8.58 15.54 18.97
C GLU A 203 8.82 14.03 18.84
N SER A 204 7.76 13.24 18.63
CA SER A 204 7.83 11.79 18.42
C SER A 204 8.23 11.38 17.00
N TYR A 205 8.49 12.34 16.09
CA TYR A 205 8.80 12.06 14.69
C TYR A 205 9.94 11.03 14.50
N PRO A 206 11.09 11.09 15.22
CA PRO A 206 12.16 10.11 15.02
C PRO A 206 11.71 8.67 15.28
N ILE A 207 10.91 8.45 16.32
CA ILE A 207 10.37 7.14 16.69
C ILE A 207 9.35 6.69 15.64
N ILE A 208 8.42 7.57 15.26
CA ILE A 208 7.41 7.30 14.23
C ILE A 208 8.10 6.92 12.90
N LYS A 209 9.10 7.69 12.47
CA LYS A 209 9.85 7.43 11.25
C LYS A 209 10.50 6.05 11.25
N SER A 210 11.13 5.67 12.37
CA SER A 210 11.74 4.35 12.53
C SER A 210 10.70 3.24 12.40
N LYS A 211 9.55 3.37 13.09
CA LYS A 211 8.48 2.38 13.05
C LYS A 211 7.83 2.26 11.67
N VAL A 212 7.56 3.38 11.00
CA VAL A 212 7.01 3.36 9.63
C VAL A 212 8.00 2.70 8.66
N PHE A 213 9.31 2.86 8.86
CA PHE A 213 10.32 2.15 8.06
C PHE A 213 10.33 0.63 8.31
N GLU A 214 10.08 0.18 9.55
CA GLU A 214 9.86 -1.25 9.83
C GLU A 214 8.63 -1.77 9.08
N TYR A 215 7.53 -1.00 9.07
CA TYR A 215 6.32 -1.38 8.34
C TYR A 215 6.45 -1.31 6.81
N LEU A 216 7.37 -0.51 6.29
CA LEU A 216 7.76 -0.56 4.89
C LEU A 216 8.41 -1.92 4.56
N LYS A 217 9.28 -2.42 5.45
CA LYS A 217 9.93 -3.74 5.27
C LYS A 217 8.95 -4.89 5.41
N SER A 218 7.93 -4.79 6.29
CA SER A 218 6.86 -5.81 6.37
C SER A 218 5.85 -5.73 5.21
N GLY A 219 5.86 -4.62 4.47
CA GLY A 219 4.93 -4.32 3.39
C GLY A 219 3.54 -3.86 3.88
N ASP A 220 3.42 -3.43 5.13
CA ASP A 220 2.19 -2.82 5.65
C ASP A 220 2.11 -1.31 5.34
N CYS A 221 3.26 -0.64 5.18
CA CYS A 221 3.38 0.73 4.68
C CYS A 221 3.89 0.72 3.23
N SER A 222 3.32 1.58 2.38
CA SER A 222 3.77 1.69 0.99
C SER A 222 5.08 2.50 0.88
N PRO A 223 5.92 2.25 -0.15
CA PRO A 223 7.07 3.10 -0.45
C PRO A 223 6.69 4.58 -0.62
N GLN A 224 5.53 4.85 -1.24
CA GLN A 224 5.04 6.20 -1.51
C GLN A 224 4.68 6.94 -0.20
N ASP A 225 3.98 6.28 0.71
CA ASP A 225 3.57 6.84 2.01
C ASP A 225 4.81 7.21 2.84
N TYR A 226 5.76 6.28 2.95
CA TYR A 226 7.03 6.53 3.64
C TYR A 226 7.82 7.67 3.00
N SER A 227 7.93 7.67 1.66
CA SER A 227 8.69 8.69 0.93
C SER A 227 8.14 10.10 1.13
N LEU A 228 6.80 10.25 1.15
CA LEU A 228 6.17 11.54 1.39
C LEU A 228 6.51 12.05 2.80
N MET A 229 6.37 11.21 3.82
CA MET A 229 6.73 11.58 5.19
C MET A 229 8.21 11.96 5.31
N ALA A 230 9.11 11.18 4.72
CA ALA A 230 10.55 11.41 4.79
C ALA A 230 10.98 12.67 4.03
N ASP A 231 10.45 12.92 2.83
CA ASP A 231 10.75 14.12 2.05
C ASP A 231 10.14 15.38 2.68
N THR A 232 8.97 15.31 3.31
CA THR A 232 8.39 16.46 4.02
C THR A 232 9.30 16.89 5.18
N PHE A 233 9.90 15.96 5.91
CA PHE A 233 10.88 16.29 6.94
C PHE A 233 12.12 16.97 6.38
N ASP A 234 12.68 16.43 5.29
CA ASP A 234 13.85 17.01 4.63
C ASP A 234 13.56 18.44 4.16
N ASN A 235 12.40 18.67 3.55
CA ASN A 235 11.96 20.00 3.13
C ASN A 235 11.80 20.97 4.32
N ASN A 236 11.22 20.52 5.43
CA ASN A 236 11.08 21.35 6.64
C ASN A 236 12.45 21.71 7.27
N LYS A 237 13.48 20.90 7.02
CA LYS A 237 14.86 21.17 7.42
C LYS A 237 15.67 21.94 6.36
N ASN A 238 15.02 22.38 5.28
CA ASN A 238 15.68 23.01 4.13
C ASN A 238 16.80 22.15 3.51
N THR A 239 16.67 20.82 3.60
CA THR A 239 17.59 19.87 2.95
C THR A 239 16.97 19.31 1.67
N ALA A 240 17.82 18.77 0.79
CA ALA A 240 17.34 18.18 -0.45
C ALA A 240 16.46 16.95 -0.16
N SER A 241 15.26 16.92 -0.75
CA SER A 241 14.36 15.75 -0.71
C SER A 241 15.10 14.50 -1.20
N ARG A 242 15.01 13.38 -0.49
CA ARG A 242 15.74 12.15 -0.85
C ARG A 242 15.11 11.37 -1.99
N PHE A 243 13.78 11.38 -2.09
CA PHE A 243 13.04 10.48 -2.97
C PHE A 243 12.32 11.19 -4.11
N ARG A 244 11.93 12.44 -3.92
CA ARG A 244 11.39 13.31 -4.97
C ARG A 244 12.49 14.14 -5.61
N TYR A 245 12.41 14.24 -6.93
CA TYR A 245 13.20 15.19 -7.70
C TYR A 245 12.47 16.54 -7.71
N ARG A 246 12.90 17.46 -6.84
CA ARG A 246 12.29 18.81 -6.75
C ARG A 246 13.22 19.92 -7.21
N ASN A 247 14.53 19.74 -7.07
CA ASN A 247 15.51 20.78 -7.33
C ASN A 247 16.27 20.49 -8.63
N LYS A 248 16.41 21.49 -9.50
CA LYS A 248 17.14 21.35 -10.79
C LYS A 248 18.60 20.95 -10.61
N THR A 249 19.17 21.16 -9.43
CA THR A 249 20.57 20.86 -9.08
C THR A 249 20.78 19.46 -8.50
N GLN A 250 19.71 18.68 -8.33
CA GLN A 250 19.78 17.39 -7.66
C GLN A 250 20.30 16.29 -8.61
N ASP A 251 21.25 15.46 -8.16
CA ASP A 251 21.73 14.34 -8.96
C ASP A 251 20.67 13.23 -9.06
N SER A 252 20.09 13.09 -10.26
CA SER A 252 19.10 12.06 -10.55
C SER A 252 19.58 10.63 -10.27
N THR A 253 20.88 10.35 -10.36
CA THR A 253 21.47 9.05 -10.02
C THR A 253 21.38 8.80 -8.52
N GLN A 254 21.78 9.76 -7.70
CA GLN A 254 21.61 9.69 -6.25
C GLN A 254 20.14 9.53 -5.84
N VAL A 255 19.23 10.29 -6.46
CA VAL A 255 17.78 10.14 -6.19
C VAL A 255 17.29 8.74 -6.53
N ASN A 256 17.68 8.20 -7.68
CA ASN A 256 17.30 6.84 -8.07
C ASN A 256 17.86 5.77 -7.11
N ARG A 257 19.07 5.97 -6.57
CA ARG A 257 19.65 5.09 -5.53
C ARG A 257 18.80 5.12 -4.25
N SER A 258 18.45 6.31 -3.77
CA SER A 258 17.57 6.48 -2.60
C SER A 258 16.18 5.88 -2.85
N ARG A 259 15.57 6.14 -4.02
CA ARG A 259 14.27 5.56 -4.40
C ARG A 259 14.31 4.03 -4.36
N LYS A 260 15.35 3.42 -4.93
CA LYS A 260 15.56 1.96 -4.90
C LYS A 260 15.72 1.42 -3.48
N SER A 261 16.33 2.17 -2.56
CA SER A 261 16.53 1.71 -1.18
C SER A 261 15.23 1.58 -0.37
N ILE A 262 14.12 2.11 -0.86
CA ILE A 262 12.79 1.99 -0.25
C ILE A 262 11.76 1.31 -1.17
N GLY A 263 12.18 0.84 -2.34
CA GLY A 263 11.29 0.14 -3.27
C GLY A 263 10.50 1.05 -4.22
N LEU A 264 10.87 2.32 -4.37
CA LEU A 264 10.28 3.20 -5.39
C LEU A 264 10.88 2.94 -6.79
N PRO A 265 10.10 3.14 -7.86
CA PRO A 265 10.61 3.06 -9.24
C PRO A 265 11.58 4.20 -9.52
N SER A 266 12.41 4.09 -10.57
CA SER A 266 13.27 5.22 -10.99
C SER A 266 12.44 6.43 -11.44
N LEU A 267 13.03 7.63 -11.47
CA LEU A 267 12.36 8.85 -11.92
C LEU A 267 11.79 8.73 -13.34
N LYS A 268 12.55 8.11 -14.25
CA LYS A 268 12.10 7.84 -15.63
C LYS A 268 10.90 6.89 -15.65
N HIS A 269 10.94 5.84 -14.84
CA HIS A 269 9.86 4.86 -14.75
C HIS A 269 8.59 5.46 -14.12
N GLU A 270 8.73 6.24 -13.03
CA GLU A 270 7.63 7.01 -12.41
C GLU A 270 6.98 7.98 -13.41
N ALA A 271 7.76 8.62 -14.30
CA ALA A 271 7.21 9.48 -15.33
C ALA A 271 6.30 8.73 -16.32
N GLU A 272 6.71 7.53 -16.76
CA GLU A 272 5.87 6.69 -17.63
C GLU A 272 4.60 6.19 -16.89
N ILE A 273 4.71 5.78 -15.62
CA ILE A 273 3.54 5.40 -14.81
C ILE A 273 2.53 6.55 -14.73
N ARG A 274 3.00 7.78 -14.48
CA ARG A 274 2.14 8.98 -14.44
C ARG A 274 1.51 9.27 -15.78
N LYS A 275 2.27 9.17 -16.87
CA LYS A 275 1.78 9.39 -18.24
C LYS A 275 0.64 8.43 -18.58
N ASP A 276 0.78 7.14 -18.24
CA ASP A 276 -0.25 6.14 -18.47
C ASP A 276 -1.50 6.39 -17.61
N PHE A 277 -1.32 6.80 -16.36
CA PHE A 277 -2.43 7.19 -15.50
C PHE A 277 -3.25 8.34 -16.11
N PHE A 278 -2.60 9.44 -16.51
CA PHE A 278 -3.30 10.59 -17.11
C PHE A 278 -3.95 10.27 -18.46
N LYS A 279 -3.38 9.36 -19.26
CA LYS A 279 -4.02 8.88 -20.49
C LYS A 279 -5.30 8.10 -20.20
N LYS A 280 -5.35 7.31 -19.13
CA LYS A 280 -6.55 6.57 -18.73
C LYS A 280 -7.65 7.50 -18.22
N THR A 281 -7.30 8.50 -17.42
CA THR A 281 -8.30 9.44 -16.86
C THR A 281 -8.93 10.33 -17.93
N LYS A 282 -8.21 10.66 -19.01
CA LYS A 282 -8.79 11.41 -20.15
C LYS A 282 -9.74 10.60 -21.04
N LYS A 283 -9.76 9.28 -20.89
CA LYS A 283 -10.60 8.36 -21.69
C LYS A 283 -11.85 7.90 -20.94
N LYS A 284 -11.98 8.23 -19.66
CA LYS A 284 -13.18 8.05 -18.85
C LYS A 284 -13.97 9.36 -18.87
#